data_AF-A0A933THL6-F1
#
_entry.id   AF-A0A933THL6-F1
#
_cell.length_a   1.000
_cell.length_b   1.000
_cell.length_c   1.000
_cell.angle_alpha   90.00
_cell.angle_beta   90.00
_cell.angle_gamma   90.00
#
_symmetry.space_group_name_H-M   'P 1'
#
loop_
_entity.id
_entity.type
_entity.pdbx_description
1 polymer ?
#
loop_
_entity_poly.entity_id
_entity_poly.type
_entity_poly.pdbx_seq_one_letter_code
_entity_poly.pdbx_strand_id
1 'polypeptide(L)'
;MKKAVVLLSGGLDSATALYWARKKGYKTVALTAHYGQRHARELSAARALARRAGAEWVSVRLDLPWLKTSSLVDRKKRLPELPASRIGKGPIPSTYVPGRNTVFLALAVSLADAAGAEAVVIGSNAQDFSGYPDCRPEFNAAFQKTARLGTRRGAEGKRLSLLAPLQRLDKAGIVRLARRLKVPLELTWSCYAGGRRPCGRCDSCQLRARGFSAAGSADPAA
;
A
#
# COMPACT_ATOMS: atom_id res chain seq x y z
N MET A 1 2.25 8.91 23.73
CA MET A 1 1.73 7.82 22.85
C MET A 1 2.68 7.60 21.68
N LYS A 2 2.87 6.36 21.25
CA LYS A 2 3.67 6.01 20.07
C LYS A 2 2.95 6.47 18.80
N LYS A 3 3.63 7.16 17.88
CA LYS A 3 3.03 7.67 16.61
C LYS A 3 3.66 6.93 15.42
N ALA A 4 2.84 6.60 14.43
CA ALA A 4 3.28 5.97 13.19
C ALA A 4 2.69 6.67 11.96
N VAL A 5 3.52 6.90 10.95
CA VAL A 5 3.05 7.28 9.60
C VAL A 5 2.77 6.01 8.82
N VAL A 6 1.56 5.88 8.27
CA VAL A 6 1.13 4.71 7.50
C VAL A 6 0.91 5.13 6.06
N LEU A 7 1.59 4.48 5.12
CA LEU A 7 1.31 4.63 3.70
C LEU A 7 -0.05 3.99 3.36
N LEU A 8 -1.03 4.84 3.01
CA LEU A 8 -2.41 4.45 2.77
C LEU A 8 -2.81 4.73 1.32
N SER A 9 -2.97 3.66 0.53
CA SER A 9 -3.45 3.72 -0.87
C SER A 9 -4.96 3.52 -1.01
N GLY A 10 -5.65 3.04 0.03
CA GLY A 10 -7.07 2.71 -0.02
C GLY A 10 -7.39 1.27 -0.45
N GLY A 11 -6.37 0.50 -0.84
CA GLY A 11 -6.50 -0.93 -1.12
C GLY A 11 -6.52 -1.80 0.13
N LEU A 12 -6.84 -3.09 -0.07
CA LEU A 12 -6.87 -4.12 0.98
C LEU A 12 -5.61 -4.10 1.87
N ASP A 13 -4.43 -4.09 1.26
CA ASP A 13 -3.17 -4.31 1.96
C ASP A 13 -2.80 -3.09 2.81
N SER A 14 -2.89 -1.88 2.24
CA SER A 14 -2.61 -0.65 2.99
C SER A 14 -3.66 -0.37 4.08
N ALA A 15 -4.93 -0.73 3.85
CA ALA A 15 -5.96 -0.71 4.89
C ALA A 15 -5.62 -1.70 6.04
N THR A 16 -5.18 -2.91 5.70
CA THR A 16 -4.77 -3.91 6.70
C THR A 16 -3.58 -3.43 7.51
N ALA A 17 -2.59 -2.81 6.87
CA ALA A 17 -1.42 -2.24 7.53
C ALA A 17 -1.80 -1.09 8.50
N LEU A 18 -2.76 -0.23 8.12
CA LEU A 18 -3.30 0.81 8.99
C LEU A 18 -3.94 0.23 10.26
N TYR A 19 -4.81 -0.76 10.11
CA TYR A 19 -5.49 -1.37 11.26
C TYR A 19 -4.53 -2.21 12.11
N TRP A 20 -3.51 -2.80 11.49
CA TRP A 20 -2.42 -3.46 12.21
C TRP A 20 -1.67 -2.46 13.09
N ALA A 21 -1.31 -1.29 12.56
CA ALA A 21 -0.64 -0.24 13.32
C ALA A 21 -1.50 0.24 14.50
N ARG A 22 -2.81 0.44 14.28
CA ARG A 22 -3.76 0.78 15.35
C ARG A 22 -3.82 -0.30 16.43
N LYS A 23 -3.91 -1.57 16.06
CA LYS A 23 -3.92 -2.69 17.01
C LYS A 23 -2.63 -2.79 17.82
N LYS A 24 -1.50 -2.33 17.27
CA LYS A 24 -0.21 -2.21 17.97
C LYS A 24 -0.11 -0.99 18.90
N GLY A 25 -1.16 -0.17 19.00
CA GLY A 25 -1.23 0.98 19.91
C GLY A 25 -0.65 2.28 19.34
N TYR A 26 -0.42 2.36 18.02
CA TYR A 26 0.05 3.60 17.40
C TYR A 26 -1.09 4.60 17.20
N LYS A 27 -0.82 5.88 17.51
CA LYS A 27 -1.55 7.01 16.93
C LYS A 27 -1.10 7.15 15.47
N THR A 28 -2.00 6.93 14.53
CA THR A 28 -1.65 6.82 13.10
C THR A 28 -1.89 8.11 12.33
N VAL A 29 -0.92 8.49 11.51
CA VAL A 29 -1.07 9.49 10.43
C VAL A 29 -1.07 8.72 9.11
N ALA A 30 -2.17 8.76 8.37
CA ALA A 30 -2.31 8.10 7.09
C ALA A 30 -1.84 9.03 5.95
N LEU A 31 -0.76 8.65 5.29
CA LEU A 31 -0.20 9.37 4.14
C LEU A 31 -0.66 8.71 2.83
N THR A 32 -1.33 9.48 1.98
CA THR A 32 -1.75 9.06 0.64
C THR A 32 -1.00 9.89 -0.41
N ALA A 33 -0.39 9.22 -1.39
CA ALA A 33 0.22 9.88 -2.54
C ALA A 33 -0.72 9.82 -3.75
N HIS A 34 -0.97 10.99 -4.35
CA HIS A 34 -1.66 11.14 -5.61
C HIS A 34 -0.62 11.44 -6.69
N TYR A 35 -0.28 10.44 -7.50
CA TYR A 35 0.86 10.47 -8.43
C TYR A 35 0.44 10.36 -9.90
N GLY A 36 -0.80 10.75 -10.21
CA GLY A 36 -1.36 10.64 -11.55
C GLY A 36 -1.97 9.28 -11.88
N GLN A 37 -2.35 8.48 -10.88
CA GLN A 37 -3.07 7.23 -11.11
C GLN A 37 -4.35 7.45 -11.94
N ARG A 38 -4.77 6.43 -12.72
CA ARG A 38 -5.88 6.52 -13.70
C ARG A 38 -7.17 7.13 -13.15
N HIS A 39 -7.48 6.93 -11.87
CA HIS A 39 -8.73 7.33 -11.23
C HIS A 39 -8.56 7.70 -9.74
N ALA A 40 -9.55 8.40 -9.19
CA ALA A 40 -9.57 8.82 -7.79
C ALA A 40 -10.28 7.85 -6.81
N ARG A 41 -10.70 6.65 -7.26
CA ARG A 41 -11.39 5.65 -6.41
C ARG A 41 -10.56 5.26 -5.19
N GLU A 42 -9.30 4.96 -5.41
CA GLU A 42 -8.32 4.64 -4.35
C GLU A 42 -8.15 5.79 -3.35
N LEU A 43 -8.10 7.04 -3.83
CA LEU A 43 -8.00 8.22 -2.95
C LEU A 43 -9.24 8.39 -2.08
N SER A 44 -10.43 8.15 -2.66
CA SER A 44 -11.71 8.20 -1.94
C SER A 44 -11.78 7.11 -0.88
N ALA A 45 -11.37 5.89 -1.22
CA ALA A 45 -11.25 4.77 -0.29
C ALA A 45 -10.25 5.08 0.84
N ALA A 46 -9.06 5.60 0.51
CA ALA A 46 -8.05 5.97 1.49
C ALA A 46 -8.57 7.01 2.49
N ARG A 47 -9.24 8.06 2.02
CA ARG A 47 -9.86 9.08 2.89
C ARG A 47 -10.93 8.48 3.79
N ALA A 48 -11.80 7.63 3.24
CA ALA A 48 -12.86 6.96 4.00
C ALA A 48 -12.29 6.04 5.08
N LEU A 49 -11.25 5.28 4.75
CA LEU A 49 -10.53 4.39 5.66
C LEU A 49 -9.83 5.15 6.77
N ALA A 50 -9.11 6.23 6.46
CA ALA A 50 -8.45 7.08 7.45
C ALA A 50 -9.47 7.67 8.43
N ARG A 51 -10.60 8.18 7.92
CA ARG A 51 -11.71 8.69 8.73
C ARG A 51 -12.30 7.61 9.64
N ARG A 52 -12.65 6.43 9.09
CA ARG A 52 -13.17 5.30 9.88
C ARG A 52 -12.16 4.80 10.91
N ALA A 53 -10.87 4.99 10.62
CA ALA A 53 -9.79 4.62 11.51
C ALA A 53 -9.47 5.68 12.59
N GLY A 54 -10.08 6.87 12.54
CA GLY A 54 -9.68 7.99 13.40
C GLY A 54 -8.22 8.41 13.21
N ALA A 55 -7.67 8.17 12.01
CA ALA A 55 -6.31 8.57 11.64
C ALA A 55 -6.34 9.98 11.04
N GLU A 56 -5.34 10.79 11.39
CA GLU A 56 -5.06 12.03 10.64
C GLU A 56 -4.76 11.65 9.18
N TRP A 57 -5.33 12.37 8.22
CA TRP A 57 -5.15 12.06 6.80
C TRP A 57 -4.37 13.17 6.10
N VAL A 58 -3.21 12.81 5.55
CA VAL A 58 -2.34 13.68 4.77
C VAL A 58 -2.33 13.17 3.33
N SER A 59 -2.65 14.03 2.38
CA SER A 59 -2.61 13.72 0.95
C SER A 59 -1.60 14.61 0.25
N VAL A 60 -0.68 14.03 -0.51
CA VAL A 60 0.33 14.75 -1.29
C VAL A 60 0.09 14.51 -2.76
N ARG A 61 0.02 15.58 -3.55
CA ARG A 61 -0.03 15.50 -5.02
C ARG A 61 1.39 15.54 -5.57
N LEU A 62 1.73 14.58 -6.40
CA LEU A 62 3.02 14.43 -7.06
C LEU A 62 2.82 14.51 -8.56
N ASP A 63 3.57 15.38 -9.22
CA ASP A 63 3.66 15.42 -10.68
C ASP A 63 5.00 14.82 -11.11
N LEU A 64 4.97 13.57 -11.56
CA LEU A 64 6.17 12.79 -11.89
C LEU A 64 6.01 12.28 -13.34
N PRO A 65 6.44 13.08 -14.35
CA PRO A 65 6.12 12.81 -15.74
C PRO A 65 6.66 11.48 -16.26
N TRP A 66 7.78 10.99 -15.72
CA TRP A 66 8.37 9.69 -16.08
C TRP A 66 7.52 8.48 -15.68
N LEU A 67 6.53 8.65 -14.78
CA LEU A 67 5.64 7.55 -14.39
C LEU A 67 4.65 7.15 -15.49
N LYS A 68 4.51 7.95 -16.56
CA LYS A 68 3.73 7.61 -17.78
C LYS A 68 4.28 6.38 -18.52
N THR A 69 5.44 5.86 -18.12
CA THR A 69 5.93 4.55 -18.56
C THR A 69 5.02 3.40 -18.08
N SER A 70 4.24 3.58 -17.01
CA SER A 70 3.31 2.58 -16.45
C SER A 70 1.91 2.63 -17.05
N SER A 71 1.27 1.47 -17.23
CA SER A 71 -0.16 1.36 -17.61
C SER A 71 -1.14 1.78 -16.50
N LEU A 72 -0.65 1.96 -15.27
CA LEU A 72 -1.42 2.52 -14.14
C LEU A 72 -1.46 4.06 -14.14
N VAL A 73 -0.68 4.71 -15.00
CA VAL A 73 -0.59 6.17 -15.10
C VAL A 73 -0.94 6.63 -16.52
N ASP A 74 -0.35 6.01 -17.55
CA ASP A 74 -0.69 6.32 -18.94
C ASP A 74 -1.99 5.63 -19.39
N ARG A 75 -3.01 6.45 -19.63
CA ARG A 75 -4.35 6.01 -20.06
C ARG A 75 -4.36 5.43 -21.47
N LYS A 76 -3.36 5.72 -22.30
CA LYS A 76 -3.24 5.16 -23.66
C LYS A 76 -2.80 3.69 -23.63
N LYS A 77 -2.18 3.23 -22.54
CA LYS A 77 -1.76 1.84 -22.37
C LYS A 77 -2.91 0.97 -21.86
N ARG A 78 -3.02 -0.24 -22.43
CA ARG A 78 -3.96 -1.27 -21.96
C ARG A 78 -3.48 -1.82 -20.61
N LEU A 79 -4.43 -2.06 -19.71
CA LEU A 79 -4.16 -2.81 -18.50
C LEU A 79 -3.99 -4.29 -18.87
N PRO A 80 -3.03 -5.00 -18.27
CA PRO A 80 -2.94 -6.45 -18.44
C PRO A 80 -4.19 -7.12 -17.86
N GLU A 81 -4.67 -8.11 -18.60
CA GLU A 81 -5.75 -9.01 -18.21
C GLU A 81 -5.20 -10.43 -18.32
N LEU A 82 -4.21 -10.75 -17.49
CA LEU A 82 -3.58 -12.06 -17.50
C LEU A 82 -4.47 -13.07 -16.77
N PRO A 83 -4.52 -14.34 -17.19
CA PRO A 83 -5.08 -15.39 -16.36
C PRO A 83 -4.35 -15.39 -15.03
N ALA A 84 -5.08 -15.48 -13.91
CA ALA A 84 -4.42 -15.31 -12.63
C ALA A 84 -3.36 -16.38 -12.30
N SER A 85 -3.31 -17.52 -12.98
CA SER A 85 -2.21 -18.49 -12.88
C SER A 85 -0.86 -17.95 -13.40
N ARG A 86 -0.89 -16.89 -14.21
CA ARG A 86 0.25 -16.18 -14.81
C ARG A 86 0.52 -14.82 -14.18
N ILE A 87 -0.42 -14.27 -13.40
CA ILE A 87 -0.13 -13.10 -12.56
C ILE A 87 0.99 -13.51 -11.61
N GLY A 88 2.01 -12.68 -11.53
CA GLY A 88 3.12 -13.04 -10.68
C GLY A 88 4.13 -13.99 -11.36
N LYS A 89 4.07 -14.19 -12.68
CA LYS A 89 5.02 -15.06 -13.40
C LYS A 89 5.53 -14.36 -14.65
N GLY A 90 6.85 -14.17 -14.74
CA GLY A 90 7.51 -13.55 -15.89
C GLY A 90 8.16 -12.20 -15.59
N PRO A 91 8.46 -11.39 -16.62
CA PRO A 91 9.14 -10.11 -16.47
C PRO A 91 8.28 -9.08 -15.71
N ILE A 92 8.90 -7.96 -15.33
CA ILE A 92 8.23 -6.83 -14.66
C ILE A 92 7.01 -6.39 -15.52
N PRO A 93 5.79 -6.40 -14.98
CA PRO A 93 4.59 -6.11 -15.76
C PRO A 93 4.48 -4.62 -16.12
N SER A 94 3.71 -4.29 -17.16
CA SER A 94 3.46 -2.89 -17.57
C SER A 94 2.79 -2.04 -16.49
N THR A 95 2.16 -2.68 -15.49
CA THR A 95 1.56 -2.04 -14.31
C THR A 95 2.58 -1.61 -13.27
N TYR A 96 3.85 -2.00 -13.42
CA TYR A 96 4.93 -1.47 -12.58
C TYR A 96 5.00 0.05 -12.73
N VAL A 97 5.07 0.75 -11.60
CA VAL A 97 5.29 2.20 -11.57
C VAL A 97 6.73 2.40 -11.07
N PRO A 98 7.66 2.84 -11.93
CA PRO A 98 9.08 2.82 -11.61
C PRO A 98 9.45 3.54 -10.32
N GLY A 99 10.05 2.81 -9.37
CA GLY A 99 10.58 3.37 -8.12
C GLY A 99 9.55 4.05 -7.23
N ARG A 100 8.25 3.75 -7.41
CA ARG A 100 7.18 4.48 -6.74
C ARG A 100 7.25 4.36 -5.23
N ASN A 101 7.53 3.17 -4.69
CA ASN A 101 7.63 3.01 -3.24
C ASN A 101 8.86 3.72 -2.65
N THR A 102 9.93 3.91 -3.43
CA THR A 102 11.08 4.74 -3.01
C THR A 102 10.63 6.17 -2.72
N VAL A 103 9.89 6.78 -3.64
CA VAL A 103 9.34 8.13 -3.46
C VAL A 103 8.39 8.18 -2.26
N PHE A 104 7.50 7.18 -2.15
CA PHE A 104 6.49 7.15 -1.08
C PHE A 104 7.12 6.99 0.30
N LEU A 105 8.12 6.12 0.43
CA LEU A 105 8.83 5.95 1.67
C LEU A 105 9.64 7.19 2.04
N ALA A 106 10.24 7.90 1.06
CA ALA A 106 10.93 9.16 1.32
C ALA A 106 9.97 10.22 1.92
N LEU A 107 8.77 10.37 1.33
CA LEU A 107 7.73 11.25 1.86
C LEU A 107 7.26 10.81 3.25
N ALA A 108 7.06 9.51 3.46
CA ALA A 108 6.62 8.97 4.74
C ALA A 108 7.65 9.16 5.85
N VAL A 109 8.94 9.00 5.54
CA VAL A 109 10.06 9.24 6.47
C VAL A 109 10.17 10.72 6.80
N SER A 110 10.08 11.61 5.80
CA SER A 110 10.07 13.06 6.03
C SER A 110 8.90 13.49 6.92
N LEU A 111 7.69 13.00 6.64
CA LEU A 111 6.52 13.26 7.47
C LEU A 111 6.66 12.66 8.88
N ALA A 112 7.27 11.47 9.00
CA ALA A 112 7.51 10.84 10.29
C ALA A 112 8.46 11.68 11.15
N ASP A 113 9.51 12.24 10.56
CA ASP A 113 10.46 13.09 11.27
C ASP A 113 9.78 14.38 11.76
N ALA A 114 9.06 15.07 10.87
CA ALA A 114 8.30 16.28 11.21
C ALA A 114 7.23 16.03 12.28
N ALA A 115 6.55 14.88 12.24
CA ALA A 115 5.50 14.53 13.18
C ALA A 115 6.04 13.92 14.49
N GLY A 116 7.36 13.72 14.63
CA GLY A 116 7.96 13.00 15.75
C GLY A 116 7.51 11.54 15.87
N ALA A 117 7.14 10.92 14.75
CA ALA A 117 6.73 9.52 14.70
C ALA A 117 7.94 8.58 14.86
N GLU A 118 7.73 7.47 15.55
CA GLU A 118 8.76 6.46 15.78
C GLU A 118 8.68 5.29 14.79
N ALA A 119 7.68 5.30 13.90
CA ALA A 119 7.51 4.28 12.89
C ALA A 119 6.95 4.82 11.57
N VAL A 120 7.39 4.20 10.49
CA VAL A 120 6.77 4.25 9.16
C VAL A 120 6.23 2.87 8.86
N VAL A 121 5.00 2.76 8.38
CA VAL A 121 4.34 1.48 8.06
C VAL A 121 4.01 1.43 6.58
N ILE A 122 4.44 0.36 5.91
CA ILE A 122 4.14 0.09 4.51
C ILE A 122 3.40 -1.24 4.37
N GLY A 123 2.30 -1.24 3.63
CA GLY A 123 1.51 -2.45 3.34
C GLY A 123 2.06 -3.29 2.19
N SER A 124 3.38 -3.28 1.94
CA SER A 124 3.97 -4.03 0.83
C SER A 124 3.93 -5.53 1.10
N ASN A 125 3.52 -6.31 0.09
CA ASN A 125 3.64 -7.76 0.06
C ASN A 125 4.67 -8.17 -1.01
N ALA A 126 5.65 -9.00 -0.68
CA ALA A 126 6.61 -9.55 -1.65
C ALA A 126 6.15 -10.83 -2.32
N GLN A 127 5.17 -11.57 -1.78
CA GLN A 127 4.77 -12.86 -2.33
C GLN A 127 3.81 -12.72 -3.53
N ASP A 128 2.88 -11.76 -3.48
CA ASP A 128 1.85 -11.60 -4.52
C ASP A 128 2.31 -10.77 -5.74
N PHE A 129 3.48 -10.11 -5.66
CA PHE A 129 4.04 -9.30 -6.75
C PHE A 129 5.41 -9.83 -7.17
N SER A 130 5.43 -10.56 -8.28
CA SER A 130 6.59 -11.30 -8.79
C SER A 130 7.70 -10.49 -9.44
N GLY A 131 8.08 -9.36 -8.86
CA GLY A 131 9.25 -8.68 -9.40
C GLY A 131 9.41 -7.23 -9.06
N TYR A 132 8.48 -6.60 -8.34
CA TYR A 132 8.69 -5.21 -7.92
C TYR A 132 9.88 -5.13 -6.95
N PRO A 133 11.00 -4.52 -7.36
CA PRO A 133 12.21 -4.51 -6.55
C PRO A 133 12.00 -3.69 -5.27
N ASP A 134 11.11 -2.71 -5.32
CA ASP A 134 10.75 -1.78 -4.25
C ASP A 134 9.67 -2.32 -3.28
N CYS A 135 9.46 -3.65 -3.28
CA CYS A 135 8.62 -4.36 -2.31
C CYS A 135 9.40 -5.44 -1.54
N ARG A 136 10.70 -5.64 -1.83
CA ARG A 136 11.48 -6.76 -1.29
C ARG A 136 11.98 -6.49 0.14
N PRO A 137 12.24 -7.55 0.94
CA PRO A 137 12.79 -7.40 2.28
C PRO A 137 14.11 -6.60 2.31
N GLU A 138 15.00 -6.82 1.34
CA GLU A 138 16.31 -6.16 1.24
C GLU A 138 16.14 -4.66 0.97
N PHE A 139 15.19 -4.29 0.11
CA PHE A 139 14.83 -2.90 -0.14
C PHE A 139 14.32 -2.22 1.13
N ASN A 140 13.39 -2.85 1.85
CA ASN A 140 12.89 -2.32 3.12
C ASN A 140 13.99 -2.21 4.19
N ALA A 141 14.91 -3.18 4.26
CA ALA A 141 16.05 -3.13 5.17
C ALA A 141 17.03 -1.99 4.82
N ALA A 142 17.29 -1.75 3.54
CA ALA A 142 18.09 -0.62 3.08
C ALA A 142 17.41 0.71 3.43
N PHE A 143 16.11 0.84 3.16
CA PHE A 143 15.37 2.06 3.44
C PHE A 143 15.26 2.36 4.95
N GLN A 144 15.21 1.33 5.80
CA GLN A 144 15.33 1.50 7.25
C GLN A 144 16.66 2.14 7.65
N LYS A 145 17.78 1.76 7.01
CA LYS A 145 19.09 2.39 7.25
C LYS A 145 19.07 3.84 6.81
N THR A 146 18.58 4.12 5.60
CA THR A 146 18.41 5.49 5.08
C THR A 146 17.57 6.35 6.03
N ALA A 147 16.44 5.84 6.51
CA ALA A 147 15.57 6.55 7.43
C ALA A 147 16.26 6.90 8.75
N ARG A 148 17.12 6.01 9.30
CA ARG A 148 17.88 6.31 10.52
C ARG A 148 18.95 7.37 10.29
N LEU A 149 19.64 7.31 9.16
CA LEU A 149 20.70 8.28 8.85
C LEU A 149 20.13 9.67 8.50
N GLY A 150 18.96 9.72 7.87
CA GLY A 150 18.36 10.94 7.35
C GLY A 150 17.32 11.62 8.25
N THR A 151 17.18 11.23 9.52
CA THR A 151 16.17 11.83 10.43
C THR A 151 16.77 12.25 11.76
N ARG A 152 16.17 13.26 12.40
CA ARG A 152 16.59 13.73 13.71
C ARG A 152 16.56 12.62 14.76
N ARG A 153 15.48 11.83 14.79
CA ARG A 153 15.36 10.71 15.74
C ARG A 153 16.50 9.71 15.58
N GLY A 154 16.85 9.37 14.35
CA GLY A 154 17.93 8.42 14.11
C GLY A 154 19.31 8.98 14.49
N ALA A 155 19.57 10.26 14.21
CA ALA A 155 20.80 10.94 14.63
C ALA A 155 20.95 11.02 16.16
N GLU A 156 19.84 11.19 16.89
CA GLU A 156 19.81 11.19 18.37
C GLU A 156 19.82 9.77 18.99
N GLY A 157 20.04 8.72 18.19
CA GLY A 157 20.00 7.33 18.66
C GLY A 157 18.62 6.83 19.09
N LYS A 158 17.56 7.60 18.81
CA LYS A 158 16.18 7.23 19.14
C LYS A 158 15.63 6.26 18.11
N ARG A 159 14.65 5.46 18.56
CA ARG A 159 13.99 4.47 17.70
C ARG A 159 13.21 5.16 16.57
N LEU A 160 13.52 4.75 15.35
CA LEU A 160 12.70 4.89 14.14
C LEU A 160 12.64 3.53 13.42
N SER A 161 11.43 2.98 13.25
CA SER A 161 11.21 1.65 12.67
C SER A 161 10.42 1.72 11.35
N LEU A 162 10.97 1.16 10.27
CA LEU A 162 10.20 0.86 9.06
C LEU A 162 9.56 -0.53 9.20
N LEU A 163 8.23 -0.59 9.18
CA LEU A 163 7.45 -1.78 9.46
C LEU A 163 6.67 -2.22 8.22
N ALA A 164 6.92 -3.45 7.75
CA ALA A 164 6.21 -4.07 6.64
C ALA A 164 5.45 -5.31 7.13
N PRO A 165 4.29 -5.16 7.82
CA PRO A 165 3.63 -6.27 8.52
C PRO A 165 3.07 -7.35 7.60
N LEU A 166 2.94 -7.07 6.30
CA LEU A 166 2.37 -7.98 5.31
C LEU A 166 3.42 -8.69 4.44
N GLN A 167 4.71 -8.37 4.65
CA GLN A 167 5.83 -8.77 3.79
C GLN A 167 5.89 -10.27 3.49
N ARG A 168 5.49 -11.10 4.46
CA ARG A 168 5.58 -12.58 4.43
C ARG A 168 4.22 -13.28 4.37
N LEU A 169 3.13 -12.54 4.18
CA LEU A 169 1.80 -13.13 4.09
C LEU A 169 1.45 -13.38 2.63
N ASP A 170 0.78 -14.49 2.37
CA ASP A 170 0.06 -14.69 1.12
C ASP A 170 -1.22 -13.84 1.11
N LYS A 171 -1.86 -13.69 -0.06
CA LYS A 171 -3.09 -12.91 -0.15
C LYS A 171 -4.19 -13.38 0.80
N ALA A 172 -4.34 -14.69 0.96
CA ALA A 172 -5.31 -15.26 1.90
C ALA A 172 -4.96 -14.92 3.36
N GLY A 173 -3.68 -14.93 3.71
CA GLY A 173 -3.16 -14.48 5.01
C GLY A 173 -3.46 -13.01 5.28
N ILE A 174 -3.33 -12.14 4.26
CA ILE A 174 -3.73 -10.73 4.37
C ILE A 174 -5.23 -10.62 4.64
N VAL A 175 -6.09 -11.35 3.92
CA VAL A 175 -7.54 -11.35 4.16
C VAL A 175 -7.88 -11.83 5.57
N ARG A 176 -7.30 -12.94 6.02
CA ARG A 176 -7.49 -13.47 7.38
C ARG A 176 -7.07 -12.46 8.44
N LEU A 177 -5.93 -11.79 8.24
CA LEU A 177 -5.45 -10.74 9.14
C LEU A 177 -6.40 -9.54 9.15
N ALA A 178 -6.85 -9.08 7.98
CA ALA A 178 -7.76 -7.95 7.86
C ALA A 178 -9.08 -8.21 8.60
N ARG A 179 -9.65 -9.42 8.47
CA ARG A 179 -10.84 -9.84 9.21
C ARG A 179 -10.61 -9.86 10.71
N ARG A 180 -9.50 -10.46 11.16
CA ARG A 180 -9.12 -10.49 12.59
C ARG A 180 -8.98 -9.09 13.18
N LEU A 181 -8.48 -8.14 12.40
CA LEU A 181 -8.31 -6.74 12.77
C LEU A 181 -9.60 -5.90 12.59
N LYS A 182 -10.70 -6.51 12.12
CA LYS A 182 -11.97 -5.83 11.81
C LYS A 182 -11.78 -4.63 10.88
N VAL A 183 -10.95 -4.80 9.85
CA VAL A 183 -10.82 -3.82 8.76
C VAL A 183 -12.18 -3.68 8.06
N PRO A 184 -12.67 -2.45 7.78
CA PRO A 184 -13.88 -2.21 7.00
C PRO A 184 -13.58 -2.49 5.52
N LEU A 185 -13.54 -3.79 5.19
CA LEU A 185 -13.14 -4.31 3.89
C LEU A 185 -14.04 -3.80 2.75
N GLU A 186 -15.29 -3.46 3.04
CA GLU A 186 -16.26 -2.83 2.15
C GLU A 186 -15.83 -1.44 1.66
N LEU A 187 -14.97 -0.75 2.42
CA LEU A 187 -14.44 0.58 2.05
C LEU A 187 -13.18 0.51 1.18
N THR A 188 -12.60 -0.68 0.99
CA THR A 188 -11.33 -0.85 0.29
C THR A 188 -11.54 -0.91 -1.22
N TRP A 189 -10.57 -0.39 -1.99
CA TRP A 189 -10.61 -0.42 -3.45
C TRP A 189 -9.30 -0.98 -4.02
N SER A 190 -9.39 -2.07 -4.79
CA SER A 190 -8.22 -2.71 -5.42
C SER A 190 -8.19 -2.57 -6.93
N CYS A 191 -9.31 -2.29 -7.60
CA CYS A 191 -9.41 -2.34 -9.06
C CYS A 191 -8.61 -1.23 -9.75
N TYR A 192 -7.84 -1.58 -10.80
CA TYR A 192 -7.07 -0.61 -11.60
C TYR A 192 -7.91 0.19 -12.62
N ALA A 193 -9.12 -0.26 -12.94
CA ALA A 193 -9.95 0.34 -13.98
C ALA A 193 -10.78 1.54 -13.51
N GLY A 194 -11.12 1.61 -12.21
CA GLY A 194 -11.79 2.78 -11.63
C GLY A 194 -13.27 2.97 -11.95
N GLY A 195 -13.97 1.92 -12.39
CA GLY A 195 -15.40 1.97 -12.73
C GLY A 195 -16.33 2.25 -11.54
N ARG A 196 -17.64 2.07 -11.74
CA ARG A 196 -18.64 2.13 -10.65
C ARG A 196 -18.49 0.96 -9.67
N ARG A 197 -18.07 -0.20 -10.17
CA ARG A 197 -17.72 -1.42 -9.43
C ARG A 197 -16.35 -1.92 -9.87
N PRO A 198 -15.65 -2.77 -9.09
CA PRO A 198 -14.46 -3.45 -9.55
C PRO A 198 -14.72 -4.19 -10.87
N CYS A 199 -13.75 -4.18 -11.79
CA CYS A 199 -13.95 -4.76 -13.12
C CYS A 199 -13.93 -6.30 -13.16
N GLY A 200 -13.54 -6.96 -12.08
CA GLY A 200 -13.40 -8.42 -11.99
C GLY A 200 -12.24 -9.03 -12.80
N ARG A 201 -11.73 -8.33 -13.81
CA ARG A 201 -10.79 -8.88 -14.81
C ARG A 201 -9.34 -8.40 -14.72
N CYS A 202 -9.06 -7.24 -14.11
CA CYS A 202 -7.67 -6.78 -13.98
C CYS A 202 -6.92 -7.60 -12.92
N ASP A 203 -5.59 -7.64 -13.02
CA ASP A 203 -4.74 -8.47 -12.13
C ASP A 203 -5.06 -8.27 -10.64
N SER A 204 -5.20 -7.02 -10.20
CA SER A 204 -5.55 -6.69 -8.81
C SER A 204 -6.93 -7.20 -8.37
N CYS A 205 -7.93 -7.22 -9.26
CA CYS A 205 -9.25 -7.80 -8.95
C CYS A 205 -9.14 -9.33 -8.81
N GLN A 206 -8.43 -9.98 -9.74
CA GLN A 206 -8.26 -11.43 -9.69
C GLN A 206 -7.47 -11.89 -8.46
N LEU A 207 -6.40 -11.16 -8.09
CA LEU A 207 -5.64 -11.42 -6.86
C LEU A 207 -6.51 -11.24 -5.62
N ARG A 208 -7.30 -10.16 -5.55
CA ARG A 208 -8.23 -9.93 -4.45
C ARG A 208 -9.24 -11.09 -4.32
N ALA A 209 -9.93 -11.43 -5.42
CA ALA A 209 -10.93 -12.50 -5.43
C ALA A 209 -10.34 -13.83 -4.97
N ARG A 210 -9.14 -14.18 -5.45
CA ARG A 210 -8.41 -15.38 -4.99
C ARG A 210 -8.06 -15.34 -3.52
N GLY A 211 -7.60 -14.20 -3.01
CA GLY A 211 -7.31 -14.03 -1.59
C GLY A 211 -8.53 -14.29 -0.71
N PHE A 212 -9.70 -13.76 -1.10
CA PHE A 212 -10.95 -13.97 -0.39
C PHE A 212 -11.44 -15.42 -0.47
N SER A 213 -11.41 -16.01 -1.67
CA SER A 213 -11.77 -17.42 -1.90
C SER A 213 -10.89 -18.38 -1.09
N ALA A 214 -9.56 -18.23 -1.16
CA ALA A 214 -8.62 -19.05 -0.39
C ALA A 214 -8.65 -18.79 1.12
N ALA A 215 -9.23 -17.66 1.56
CA ALA A 215 -9.51 -17.39 2.97
C ALA A 215 -10.87 -17.93 3.43
N GLY A 216 -11.64 -18.59 2.55
CA GLY A 216 -12.98 -19.11 2.87
C GLY A 216 -14.00 -18.00 3.14
N SER A 217 -13.91 -16.89 2.41
CA SER A 217 -14.69 -15.68 2.69
C SER A 217 -15.22 -14.99 1.45
N ALA A 218 -16.43 -14.45 1.54
CA ALA A 218 -16.97 -13.53 0.54
C ALA A 218 -16.24 -12.17 0.60
N ASP A 219 -16.03 -11.57 -0.57
CA ASP A 219 -15.45 -10.24 -0.70
C ASP A 219 -16.53 -9.16 -0.56
N PRO A 220 -16.50 -8.33 0.50
CA PRO A 220 -17.53 -7.32 0.75
C PRO A 220 -17.42 -6.07 -0.14
N ALA A 221 -16.38 -5.97 -0.98
CA ALA A 221 -16.21 -4.86 -1.93
C ALA A 221 -16.29 -5.28 -3.41
N ALA A 222 -16.76 -6.51 -3.68
CA ALA A 222 -16.94 -7.03 -5.04
C ALA A 222 -18.05 -6.30 -5.82
#